data_AF-A0A1E7X5G2-F1
#
_entry.id   AF-A0A1E7X5G2-F1
#
_cell.length_a   1.000
_cell.length_b   1.000
_cell.length_c   1.000
_cell.angle_alpha   90.00
_cell.angle_beta   90.00
_cell.angle_gamma   90.00
#
_symmetry.space_group_name_H-M   'P 1'
#
loop_
_entity.id
_entity.type
_entity.pdbx_description
1 polymer ?
#
loop_
_entity_poly.entity_id
_entity_poly.type
_entity_poly.pdbx_seq_one_letter_code
_entity_poly.pdbx_strand_id
1 'polypeptide(L)'
;MLNQEAYSSYHATNLDAQVARASPVELVLVLTDGLLEELARARGHIVGKRYELKAHSLNKCTDIINGLSSSLDYDNGGEVVENLGRLYEYCASRLYTAGIKLDPTIIDEVTVLLNTIKRGWLGVQAKASGG
;
A
#
# COMPACT_ATOMS: atom_id res chain seq x y z
N MET A 1 6.56 36.05 14.08
CA MET A 1 6.64 34.90 13.16
C MET A 1 5.74 33.81 13.72
N LEU A 2 4.52 33.69 13.19
CA LEU A 2 3.55 32.67 13.55
C LEU A 2 3.26 31.85 12.29
N ASN A 3 2.96 30.56 12.46
CA ASN A 3 2.45 29.62 11.46
C ASN A 3 3.43 28.99 10.48
N GLN A 4 4.30 28.11 10.98
CA GLN A 4 4.69 26.93 10.18
C GLN A 4 4.65 25.65 11.02
N GLU A 5 5.04 25.73 12.30
CA GLU A 5 4.96 24.61 13.25
C GLU A 5 3.51 24.18 13.58
N ALA A 6 2.58 25.14 13.61
CA ALA A 6 1.16 24.86 13.88
C ALA A 6 0.50 24.05 12.76
N TYR A 7 0.74 24.39 11.48
CA TYR A 7 0.11 23.68 10.35
C TYR A 7 0.54 22.20 10.27
N SER A 8 1.82 21.91 10.49
CA SER A 8 2.32 20.52 10.50
C SER A 8 1.78 19.72 11.68
N SER A 9 1.63 20.34 12.85
CA SER A 9 1.09 19.69 14.05
C SER A 9 -0.42 19.40 13.94
N TYR A 10 -1.20 20.30 13.35
CA TYR A 10 -2.64 20.09 13.12
C TYR A 10 -2.92 19.01 12.07
N HIS A 11 -2.10 18.89 11.02
CA HIS A 11 -2.23 17.79 10.05
C HIS A 11 -1.86 16.44 10.65
N ALA A 12 -0.77 16.37 11.42
CA ALA A 12 -0.36 15.14 12.09
C ALA A 12 -1.42 14.67 13.10
N THR A 13 -1.91 15.55 13.98
CA THR A 13 -2.93 15.21 14.98
C THR A 13 -4.26 14.77 14.38
N ASN A 14 -4.66 15.33 13.22
CA ASN A 14 -5.88 14.92 12.54
C ASN A 14 -5.72 13.58 11.80
N LEU A 15 -4.52 13.27 11.29
CA LEU A 15 -4.21 11.96 10.72
C LEU A 15 -4.18 10.90 11.83
N ASP A 16 -3.52 11.19 12.96
CA ASP A 16 -3.42 10.30 14.12
C ASP A 16 -4.80 10.01 14.74
N ALA A 17 -5.67 11.02 14.86
CA ALA A 17 -7.02 10.86 15.38
C ALA A 17 -7.94 10.07 14.43
N GLN A 18 -7.76 10.20 13.11
CA GLN A 18 -8.47 9.39 12.11
C GLN A 18 -7.99 7.95 12.13
N VAL A 19 -6.68 7.72 12.25
CA VAL A 19 -6.08 6.39 12.41
C VAL A 19 -6.58 5.71 13.70
N ALA A 20 -6.72 6.47 14.80
CA ALA A 20 -7.19 5.95 16.09
C ALA A 20 -8.68 5.54 16.10
N ARG A 21 -9.49 5.98 15.13
CA ARG A 21 -10.91 5.63 15.00
C ARG A 21 -11.23 4.74 13.81
N ALA A 22 -10.30 4.61 12.88
CA ALA A 22 -10.45 3.73 11.73
C ALA A 22 -10.43 2.28 12.20
N SER A 23 -11.40 1.50 11.71
CA SER A 23 -11.34 0.05 11.81
C SER A 23 -10.05 -0.47 11.13
N PRO A 24 -9.51 -1.63 11.55
CA PRO A 24 -8.35 -2.23 10.91
C PRO A 24 -8.50 -2.37 9.38
N VAL A 25 -9.71 -2.65 8.89
CA VAL A 25 -10.02 -2.72 7.45
C VAL A 25 -9.90 -1.37 6.76
N GLU A 26 -10.35 -0.28 7.40
CA GLU A 26 -10.19 1.07 6.86
C GLU A 26 -8.72 1.48 6.75
N LEU A 27 -7.90 1.13 7.75
CA LEU A 27 -6.45 1.36 7.69
C LEU A 27 -5.79 0.61 6.53
N VAL A 28 -6.16 -0.66 6.33
CA VAL A 28 -5.68 -1.45 5.19
C VAL A 28 -6.08 -0.81 3.85
N LEU A 29 -7.32 -0.32 3.73
CA LEU A 29 -7.79 0.35 2.52
C LEU A 29 -7.01 1.65 2.25
N VAL A 30 -6.80 2.48 3.27
CA VAL A 30 -6.01 3.72 3.16
C VAL A 30 -4.56 3.43 2.76
N LEU A 31 -3.93 2.43 3.37
CA LEU A 31 -2.57 2.01 3.02
C LEU A 31 -2.49 1.48 1.58
N THR A 32 -3.50 0.70 1.17
CA THR A 32 -3.57 0.18 -0.20
C THR A 32 -3.74 1.29 -1.22
N ASP A 33 -4.48 2.34 -0.90
CA ASP A 33 -4.61 3.52 -1.76
C ASP A 33 -3.30 4.31 -1.89
N GLY A 34 -2.64 4.58 -0.77
CA GLY A 34 -1.30 5.19 -0.79
C GLY A 34 -0.27 4.37 -1.57
N LEU A 35 -0.35 3.04 -1.47
CA LEU A 35 0.49 2.11 -2.25
C LEU A 35 0.21 2.22 -3.76
N LEU A 36 -1.05 2.24 -4.19
CA LEU A 36 -1.44 2.38 -5.59
C LEU A 36 -0.98 3.72 -6.18
N GLU A 37 -1.10 4.81 -5.43
CA GLU A 37 -0.58 6.12 -5.83
C GLU A 37 0.95 6.10 -5.99
N GLU A 38 1.67 5.48 -5.07
CA GLU A 38 3.12 5.40 -5.13
C GLU A 38 3.60 4.50 -6.28
N LEU A 39 2.85 3.44 -6.62
CA LEU A 39 3.10 2.63 -7.82
C LEU A 39 2.95 3.44 -9.11
N ALA A 40 1.93 4.29 -9.20
CA ALA A 40 1.76 5.19 -10.35
C ALA A 40 2.95 6.15 -10.49
N ARG A 41 3.49 6.67 -9.36
CA ARG A 41 4.72 7.49 -9.36
C ARG A 41 5.93 6.68 -9.81
N ALA A 42 6.15 5.50 -9.23
CA ALA A 42 7.26 4.61 -9.59
C ALA A 42 7.26 4.31 -11.10
N ARG A 43 6.09 3.98 -11.66
CA ARG A 43 5.89 3.77 -13.10
C ARG A 43 6.29 5.01 -13.90
N GLY A 44 5.80 6.19 -13.52
CA GLY A 44 6.14 7.45 -14.16
C GLY A 44 7.64 7.76 -14.10
N HIS A 45 8.32 7.41 -13.01
CA HIS A 45 9.76 7.55 -12.87
C HIS A 45 10.54 6.59 -13.77
N ILE A 46 10.09 5.33 -13.94
CA ILE A 46 10.67 4.38 -14.89
C ILE A 46 10.58 4.93 -16.32
N VAL A 47 9.37 5.30 -16.76
CA VAL A 47 9.13 5.83 -18.12
C VAL A 47 9.96 7.10 -18.36
N GLY A 48 10.02 7.98 -17.37
CA GLY A 48 10.80 9.22 -17.42
C GLY A 48 12.29 9.06 -17.16
N LYS A 49 12.81 7.82 -17.01
CA LYS A 49 14.22 7.51 -16.71
C LYS A 49 14.77 8.24 -15.48
N ARG A 50 13.93 8.51 -14.48
CA ARG A 50 14.28 9.16 -13.20
C ARG A 50 14.63 8.10 -12.14
N TYR A 51 15.80 7.48 -12.26
CA TYR A 51 16.10 6.24 -11.55
C TYR A 51 16.25 6.35 -10.03
N GLU A 52 16.75 7.47 -9.51
CA GLU A 52 16.84 7.71 -8.06
C GLU A 52 15.44 7.82 -7.44
N LEU A 53 14.57 8.64 -8.04
CA LEU A 53 13.18 8.78 -7.61
C LEU A 53 12.40 7.46 -7.74
N LYS A 54 12.66 6.70 -8.82
CA LYS A 54 12.13 5.33 -8.98
C LYS A 54 12.51 4.43 -7.81
N ALA A 55 13.79 4.45 -7.41
CA ALA A 55 14.25 3.62 -6.29
C ALA A 55 13.55 4.01 -4.98
N HIS A 56 13.41 5.31 -4.72
CA HIS A 56 12.68 5.80 -3.54
C HIS A 56 11.21 5.34 -3.54
N SER A 57 10.49 5.51 -4.64
CA SER A 57 9.10 5.06 -4.76
C SER A 57 8.95 3.55 -4.58
N LEU A 58 9.82 2.74 -5.22
CA LEU A 58 9.74 1.29 -5.10
C LEU A 58 10.05 0.77 -3.69
N ASN A 59 10.99 1.40 -2.99
CA ASN A 59 11.27 1.08 -1.59
C ASN A 59 10.04 1.36 -0.73
N LYS A 60 9.44 2.55 -0.88
CA LYS A 60 8.22 2.90 -0.16
C LYS A 60 7.05 1.95 -0.44
N CYS A 61 6.85 1.54 -1.71
CA CYS A 61 5.85 0.53 -2.04
C CYS A 61 6.13 -0.79 -1.32
N THR A 62 7.38 -1.24 -1.31
CA THR A 62 7.80 -2.49 -0.67
C THR A 62 7.61 -2.44 0.85
N ASP A 63 7.93 -1.31 1.48
CA ASP A 63 7.73 -1.10 2.91
C ASP A 63 6.25 -1.20 3.31
N ILE A 64 5.36 -0.59 2.52
CA ILE A 64 3.90 -0.67 2.76
C ILE A 64 3.41 -2.11 2.58
N ILE A 65 3.82 -2.81 1.53
CA ILE A 65 3.45 -4.21 1.27
C ILE A 65 3.91 -5.11 2.44
N ASN A 66 5.14 -4.94 2.90
CA ASN A 66 5.67 -5.69 4.04
C ASN A 66 4.92 -5.38 5.33
N GLY A 67 4.59 -4.11 5.58
CA GLY A 67 3.75 -3.70 6.70
C GLY A 67 2.39 -4.40 6.68
N LEU A 68 1.69 -4.34 5.54
CA LEU A 68 0.40 -5.02 5.34
C LEU A 68 0.51 -6.53 5.57
N SER A 69 1.52 -7.18 4.98
CA SER A 69 1.73 -8.63 5.14
C SER A 69 2.03 -9.02 6.59
N SER A 70 2.85 -8.23 7.29
CA SER A 70 3.19 -8.45 8.69
C SER A 70 2.03 -8.23 9.68
N SER A 71 1.01 -7.49 9.25
CA SER A 71 -0.18 -7.19 10.06
C SER A 71 -1.25 -8.29 10.01
N LEU A 72 -1.06 -9.31 9.17
CA LEU A 72 -2.00 -10.41 9.01
C LEU A 72 -1.92 -11.37 10.20
N ASP A 73 -3.08 -11.83 10.68
CA ASP A 73 -3.19 -12.85 11.72
C ASP A 73 -3.07 -14.25 11.08
N TYR A 74 -1.84 -14.75 10.97
CA TYR A 74 -1.56 -16.07 10.42
C TYR A 74 -1.99 -17.22 11.34
N ASP A 75 -2.10 -16.96 12.64
CA ASP A 75 -2.45 -18.00 13.62
C ASP A 75 -3.95 -18.34 13.55
N ASN A 76 -4.81 -17.32 13.35
CA ASN A 76 -6.27 -17.49 13.31
C ASN A 76 -6.89 -17.35 11.91
N GLY A 77 -6.12 -16.86 10.92
CA GLY A 77 -6.64 -16.51 9.60
C GLY A 77 -6.75 -17.65 8.58
N GLY A 78 -6.13 -18.79 8.86
CA GLY A 78 -6.14 -19.98 8.00
C GLY A 78 -5.71 -19.72 6.55
N GLU A 79 -6.23 -20.53 5.63
CA GLU A 79 -5.80 -20.53 4.21
C GLU A 79 -5.99 -19.18 3.51
N VAL A 80 -6.99 -18.38 3.90
CA VAL A 80 -7.27 -17.07 3.29
C VAL A 80 -6.14 -16.09 3.59
N VAL A 81 -5.69 -16.03 4.84
CA VAL A 81 -4.60 -15.16 5.25
C VAL A 81 -3.27 -15.63 4.64
N GLU A 82 -3.02 -16.94 4.62
CA GLU A 82 -1.83 -17.46 3.97
C GLU A 82 -1.76 -17.11 2.47
N ASN A 83 -2.88 -17.27 1.75
CA ASN A 83 -2.97 -16.89 0.33
C ASN A 83 -2.72 -15.40 0.13
N LEU A 84 -3.28 -14.56 1.00
CA LEU A 84 -3.09 -13.12 0.93
C LEU A 84 -1.63 -12.72 1.21
N GLY A 85 -1.01 -13.33 2.21
CA GLY A 85 0.41 -13.16 2.51
C GLY A 85 1.30 -13.51 1.33
N ARG A 86 1.05 -14.66 0.68
CA ARG A 86 1.75 -15.07 -0.56
C ARG A 86 1.59 -14.06 -1.70
N LEU A 87 0.40 -13.47 -1.86
CA LEU A 87 0.16 -12.46 -2.88
C LEU A 87 0.94 -11.16 -2.60
N TYR A 88 1.04 -10.74 -1.33
CA TYR A 88 1.85 -9.59 -0.95
C TYR A 88 3.34 -9.85 -1.18
N GLU A 89 3.85 -11.02 -0.79
CA GLU A 89 5.24 -11.41 -1.03
C GLU A 89 5.57 -11.44 -2.53
N TYR A 90 4.66 -12.00 -3.34
CA TYR A 90 4.78 -11.97 -4.79
C TYR A 90 4.89 -10.54 -5.32
N CYS A 91 4.00 -9.63 -4.89
CA CYS A 91 4.03 -8.23 -5.31
C CYS A 91 5.38 -7.57 -4.97
N ALA A 92 5.90 -7.76 -3.75
CA ALA A 92 7.19 -7.22 -3.34
C ALA A 92 8.35 -7.73 -4.24
N SER A 93 8.37 -9.04 -4.53
CA SER A 93 9.36 -9.65 -5.43
C SER A 93 9.29 -9.10 -6.87
N ARG A 94 8.07 -8.87 -7.38
CA ARG A 94 7.86 -8.23 -8.69
C ARG A 94 8.36 -6.79 -8.70
N LEU A 95 8.15 -6.01 -7.64
CA LEU A 95 8.68 -4.64 -7.55
C LEU A 95 10.21 -4.60 -7.53
N TYR A 96 10.87 -5.55 -6.86
CA TYR A 96 12.32 -5.70 -6.93
C TYR A 96 12.78 -5.96 -8.39
N THR A 97 12.07 -6.86 -9.08
CA THR A 97 12.34 -7.14 -10.50
C THR A 97 12.15 -5.91 -11.37
N ALA A 98 11.09 -5.13 -11.15
CA ALA A 98 10.85 -3.86 -11.86
C ALA A 98 11.97 -2.84 -11.62
N GLY A 99 12.52 -2.81 -10.40
CA GLY A 99 13.66 -1.96 -10.05
C GLY A 99 14.91 -2.23 -10.88
N ILE A 100 15.17 -3.49 -11.21
CA ILE A 100 16.32 -3.95 -12.02
C ILE A 100 16.03 -3.86 -13.51
N LYS A 101 14.87 -4.37 -13.95
CA LYS A 101 14.50 -4.46 -15.37
C LYS A 101 14.09 -3.13 -15.97
N LEU A 102 13.69 -2.16 -15.14
CA LEU A 102 13.17 -0.86 -15.57
C LEU A 102 11.99 -1.01 -16.54
N ASP A 103 11.18 -2.04 -16.32
CA ASP A 103 10.02 -2.36 -17.15
C ASP A 103 8.74 -1.90 -16.44
N PRO A 104 8.03 -0.88 -16.96
CA PRO A 104 6.82 -0.36 -16.35
C PRO A 104 5.65 -1.35 -16.39
N THR A 105 5.67 -2.36 -17.27
CA THR A 105 4.61 -3.38 -17.35
C THR A 105 4.54 -4.25 -16.09
N ILE A 106 5.68 -4.43 -15.41
CA ILE A 106 5.75 -5.14 -14.13
C ILE A 106 5.00 -4.35 -13.04
N ILE A 107 5.06 -3.02 -13.07
CA ILE A 107 4.29 -2.17 -12.16
C ILE A 107 2.79 -2.25 -12.47
N ASP A 108 2.43 -2.30 -13.75
CA ASP A 108 1.04 -2.46 -14.18
C ASP A 108 0.44 -3.78 -13.68
N GLU A 109 1.19 -4.88 -13.77
CA GLU A 109 0.80 -6.20 -13.23
C GLU A 109 0.53 -6.15 -11.72
N VAL A 110 1.47 -5.60 -10.94
CA VAL A 110 1.33 -5.46 -9.48
C VAL A 110 0.14 -4.57 -9.12
N THR A 111 -0.10 -3.51 -9.90
CA THR A 111 -1.25 -2.62 -9.73
C THR A 111 -2.58 -3.36 -9.91
N VAL A 112 -2.68 -4.29 -10.86
CA VAL A 112 -3.88 -5.12 -11.06
C VAL A 112 -4.13 -6.06 -9.87
N LEU A 113 -3.07 -6.69 -9.36
CA LEU A 113 -3.16 -7.58 -8.19
C LEU A 113 -3.62 -6.82 -6.95
N LEU A 114 -3.01 -5.67 -6.67
CA LEU A 114 -3.37 -4.86 -5.50
C LEU A 114 -4.78 -4.26 -5.59
N ASN A 115 -5.23 -3.87 -6.79
CA ASN A 115 -6.63 -3.48 -6.99
C ASN A 115 -7.60 -4.64 -6.70
N THR A 116 -7.20 -5.88 -7.01
CA THR A 116 -8.01 -7.07 -6.71
C THR A 116 -8.08 -7.31 -5.21
N ILE A 117 -6.95 -7.18 -4.50
CA ILE A 117 -6.89 -7.26 -3.04
C ILE A 117 -7.75 -6.16 -2.39
N LYS A 118 -7.64 -4.91 -2.88
CA LYS A 118 -8.47 -3.78 -2.41
C LYS A 118 -9.95 -4.09 -2.52
N ARG A 119 -10.41 -4.65 -3.64
CA ARG A 119 -11.81 -5.06 -3.82
C ARG A 119 -12.23 -6.13 -2.80
N GLY A 120 -11.35 -7.07 -2.47
CA GLY A 120 -11.57 -8.04 -1.40
C GLY A 120 -11.85 -7.37 -0.05
N TRP A 121 -11.01 -6.42 0.35
CA TRP A 121 -11.19 -5.65 1.59
C TRP A 121 -12.46 -4.79 1.61
N LEU A 122 -12.81 -4.14 0.49
CA LEU A 122 -14.08 -3.42 0.37
C LEU A 122 -15.29 -4.34 0.58
N GLY A 123 -15.22 -5.57 0.08
CA GLY A 123 -16.25 -6.59 0.32
C GLY A 123 -16.39 -6.97 1.80
N VAL A 124 -15.28 -7.02 2.55
CA VAL A 124 -15.28 -7.25 4.00
C VAL A 124 -15.90 -6.06 4.73
N GLN A 125 -15.51 -4.83 4.38
CA GLN A 125 -16.06 -3.60 4.97
C GLN A 125 -17.58 -3.52 4.78
N ALA A 126 -18.06 -3.78 3.56
CA ALA A 126 -19.49 -3.72 3.24
C ALA A 126 -20.33 -4.72 4.06
N LYS A 127 -19.79 -5.92 4.34
CA LYS A 127 -20.44 -6.91 5.20
C LYS A 127 -20.48 -6.46 6.67
N ALA A 128 -19.44 -5.77 7.14
CA ALA A 128 -19.36 -5.26 8.50
C ALA A 128 -20.31 -4.07 8.76
N SER A 129 -20.58 -3.25 7.75
CA SER A 129 -21.51 -2.10 7.85
C SER A 129 -22.98 -2.44 7.58
N GLY A 130 -23.25 -3.64 7.06
CA GLY A 130 -24.60 -4.11 6.67
C GLY A 130 -25.29 -5.02 7.68
N GLY A 131 -24.88 -5.01 8.95
CA GLY A 131 -25.44 -5.79 10.05
C GLY A 131 -26.12 -4.91 11.11
#